data_AF-A0A7Y2NT83-F1
#
_entry.id   AF-A0A7Y2NT83-F1
#
_cell.length_a   1.000
_cell.length_b   1.000
_cell.length_c   1.000
_cell.angle_alpha   90.00
_cell.angle_beta   90.00
_cell.angle_gamma   90.00
#
_symmetry.space_group_name_H-M   'P 1'
#
loop_
_entity.id
_entity.type
_entity.pdbx_description
1 polymer ?
#
loop_
_entity_poly.entity_id
_entity_poly.type
_entity_poly.pdbx_seq_one_letter_code
_entity_poly.pdbx_strand_id
1 'polypeptide(L)' 'MTEQRPVNQAAAKPITLPDAQTVTDVRHWTDKLFSFRVTRPASLRFRSGEFVMIG' A
#
# COMPACT_ATOMS: atom_id res chain seq x y z
N MET A 1 28.29 -21.76 3.17
CA MET A 1 27.09 -21.57 4.01
C MET A 1 26.93 -20.06 4.17
N THR A 2 26.14 -19.41 3.32
CA THR A 2 26.07 -17.94 3.26
C THR A 2 25.09 -17.46 4.32
N GLU A 3 25.61 -16.74 5.32
CA GLU A 3 24.82 -16.22 6.46
C GLU A 3 23.95 -15.05 6.00
N GLN A 4 22.63 -15.13 6.25
CA GLN A 4 21.71 -14.00 6.10
C GLN A 4 21.80 -13.11 7.35
N ARG A 5 22.28 -11.87 7.18
CA ARG A 5 22.25 -10.86 8.24
C ARG A 5 20.82 -10.34 8.41
N PRO A 6 20.32 -10.15 9.65
CA PRO A 6 19.02 -9.55 9.87
C PRO A 6 19.07 -8.07 9.46
N VAL A 7 18.21 -7.67 8.51
CA VAL A 7 18.03 -6.26 8.17
C VAL A 7 17.30 -5.58 9.34
N ASN A 8 18.00 -4.66 10.00
CA ASN A 8 17.46 -3.88 11.10
C ASN A 8 16.37 -2.93 10.56
N GLN A 9 15.13 -3.10 11.01
CA GLN A 9 13.98 -2.32 10.55
C GLN A 9 13.99 -0.96 11.25
N ALA A 10 14.81 -0.02 10.76
CA ALA A 10 14.72 1.37 11.16
C ALA A 10 13.36 1.91 10.71
N ALA A 11 12.53 2.36 11.65
CA ALA A 11 11.25 3.00 11.36
C ALA A 11 11.50 4.24 10.49
N ALA A 12 11.07 4.19 9.23
CA ALA A 12 11.20 5.30 8.30
C ALA A 12 10.42 6.51 8.85
N LYS A 13 11.03 7.70 8.79
CA LYS A 13 10.30 8.95 9.05
C LYS A 13 9.11 9.02 8.08
N PRO A 14 7.89 9.29 8.55
CA PRO A 14 6.74 9.38 7.67
C PRO A 14 6.98 10.52 6.68
N ILE A 15 7.09 10.18 5.41
CA ILE A 15 7.05 11.16 4.33
C ILE A 15 5.61 11.67 4.31
N THR A 16 5.40 12.92 4.72
CA THR A 16 4.08 13.56 4.65
C THR A 16 3.81 13.96 3.21
N LEU A 17 3.24 13.03 2.44
CA LEU A 17 2.55 13.35 1.18
C LEU A 17 1.13 13.83 1.54
N PRO A 18 0.71 15.03 1.10
CA PRO A 18 -0.59 15.59 1.45
C PRO A 18 -1.77 14.71 1.00
N ASP A 19 -1.61 13.97 -0.09
CA ASP A 19 -2.64 13.09 -0.66
C ASP A 19 -2.39 11.60 -0.36
N ALA A 20 -1.40 11.27 0.48
CA ALA A 20 -1.09 9.88 0.80
C ALA A 20 -2.28 9.20 1.48
N GLN A 21 -2.63 8.02 0.97
CA GLN A 21 -3.65 7.15 1.55
C GLN A 21 -3.00 5.98 2.27
N THR A 22 -3.60 5.56 3.38
CA THR A 22 -3.07 4.48 4.21
C THR A 22 -3.64 3.14 3.75
N VAL A 23 -2.77 2.14 3.56
CA VAL A 23 -3.18 0.75 3.32
C VAL A 23 -3.76 0.18 4.62
N THR A 24 -4.99 -0.32 4.57
CA THR A 24 -5.71 -0.85 5.74
C THR A 24 -5.78 -2.38 5.76
N ASP A 25 -5.64 -3.03 4.61
CA ASP A 25 -5.73 -4.49 4.47
C ASP A 25 -4.95 -4.94 3.24
N VAL A 26 -4.28 -6.09 3.35
CA VAL A 26 -3.55 -6.73 2.25
C VAL A 26 -3.86 -8.21 2.29
N ARG A 27 -4.39 -8.73 1.18
CA ARG A 27 -4.69 -10.15 1.00
C ARG A 27 -3.91 -10.70 -0.18
N HIS A 28 -3.08 -11.69 0.09
CA HIS A 28 -2.42 -12.48 -0.94
C HIS A 28 -3.31 -13.66 -1.32
N TRP A 29 -3.46 -13.88 -2.63
CA TRP A 29 -4.17 -15.02 -3.19
C TRP A 29 -3.19 -16.07 -3.69
N THR A 30 -2.08 -15.63 -4.30
CA THR A 30 -0.92 -16.43 -4.70
C THR A 30 0.35 -15.59 -4.53
N ASP A 31 1.52 -16.16 -4.85
CA ASP A 31 2.80 -15.45 -4.83
C ASP A 31 2.87 -14.24 -5.78
N LYS A 32 1.96 -14.16 -6.76
CA LYS A 32 1.94 -13.10 -7.79
C LYS A 32 0.62 -12.30 -7.84
N LEU A 33 -0.39 -12.69 -7.07
CA LEU A 33 -1.70 -12.04 -7.08
C LEU A 33 -2.10 -11.65 -5.66
N PHE A 34 -2.38 -10.37 -5.48
CA PHE A 34 -2.84 -9.82 -4.21
C PHE A 34 -3.87 -8.71 -4.45
N SER A 35 -4.64 -8.41 -3.41
CA SER A 35 -5.57 -7.28 -3.35
C SER A 35 -5.31 -6.50 -2.07
N PHE A 36 -5.55 -5.20 -2.09
CA PHE A 36 -5.38 -4.33 -0.93
C PHE A 36 -6.53 -3.33 -0.81
N ARG A 37 -6.71 -2.79 0.39
CA ARG A 37 -7.67 -1.71 0.67
C ARG A 37 -6.92 -0.50 1.20
N VAL A 38 -7.41 0.68 0.86
CA VAL A 38 -6.86 1.96 1.30
C VAL A 38 -7.93 2.85 1.89
N THR A 39 -7.52 3.85 2.67
CA THR A 39 -8.38 4.97 3.04
C THR A 39 -8.88 5.70 1.79
N ARG A 40 -10.16 6.08 1.77
CA ARG A 40 -10.76 6.83 0.66
C ARG A 40 -10.85 8.31 1.02
N PRO A 41 -10.25 9.23 0.24
CA PRO A 41 -10.46 10.66 0.41
C PRO A 41 -11.94 11.01 0.29
N ALA A 42 -12.43 11.87 1.19
CA ALA A 42 -13.85 12.26 1.23
C ALA A 42 -14.33 12.91 -0.07
N SER A 43 -13.44 13.59 -0.80
CA SER A 43 -13.70 14.23 -2.09
C SER A 43 -13.71 13.27 -3.28
N LEU A 44 -13.09 12.08 -3.16
CA LEU A 44 -12.97 11.15 -4.28
C LEU A 44 -14.34 10.51 -4.59
N ARG A 45 -14.86 10.71 -5.80
CA ARG A 45 -16.11 10.15 -6.32
C ARG A 45 -15.80 9.40 -7.62
N PHE A 46 -16.46 8.26 -7.82
CA PHE A 46 -16.30 7.42 -9.00
C PHE A 46 -17.58 6.62 -9.21
N ARG A 47 -17.79 6.13 -10.43
CA ARG A 47 -18.83 5.15 -10.76
C ARG A 47 -18.23 3.76 -10.84
N SER A 48 -19.03 2.74 -10.53
CA SER A 48 -18.60 1.34 -10.61
C SER A 48 -18.06 1.01 -11.99
N GLY A 49 -16.82 0.53 -12.06
CA GLY A 49 -16.11 0.19 -13.29
C GLY A 49 -15.04 1.20 -13.72
N GLU A 50 -14.97 2.38 -13.10
CA GLU A 50 -13.88 3.35 -13.33
C GLU A 50 -12.58 2.93 -12.63
N PHE A 51 -11.44 3.39 -13.15
CA PHE A 51 -10.12 3.17 -12.59
C PHE A 51 -9.42 4.49 -12.27
N VAL A 52 -8.45 4.45 -11.35
CA VAL A 52 -7.65 5.62 -10.93
C VAL A 52 -6.17 5.29 -10.96
N MET A 53 -5.35 6.33 -11.08
CA MET A 53 -3.89 6.19 -10.99
C MET A 53 -3.47 5.99 -9.54
N ILE A 54 -2.54 5.05 -9.31
CA ILE A 54 -1.83 4.85 -8.04
C ILE A 54 -0.33 5.01 -8.31
N GLY A 55 0.38 5.76 -7.46
CA GLY A 55 1.82 6.02 -7.64
C GLY A 55 2.26 7.33 -7.02
#